data_AF-A0A822YAU5-F1
#
_entry.id   AF-A0A822YAU5-F1
#
_cell.length_a   1.000
_cell.length_b   1.000
_cell.length_c   1.000
_cell.angle_alpha   90.00
_cell.angle_beta   90.00
_cell.angle_gamma   90.00
#
_symmetry.space_group_name_H-M   'P 1'
#
loop_
_entity.id
_entity.type
_entity.pdbx_description
1 polymer ?
#
loop_
_entity_poly.entity_id
_entity_poly.type
_entity_poly.pdbx_seq_one_letter_code
_entity_poly.pdbx_strand_id
1 'polypeptide(L)'
;MRLYFPRDDILQALKGSTIELMLGIPSEQLRNISSNDPTPSFSWVYKYVNASRNDIRFRYIAVGNEVTMAEWEYVLPAMKNIYRALEAAGLQDQIKVSTAVFSGHISATYPPRNSVFNSQIRPFMREIVAFLLEKQAPLLANVYPFFAYLSNQAQIPSEYVFFTSPTVNEIGYQNLFDAMLDGFYYALEKEGGSSLEIVVSETGWPNAGDSISTTENAQKYYSNLIQHVNSGKGTPKRPGKTIETYLFAMFDENQKGEYEREKHFGLFFPNKLPKYDIKLS
;
A
#
# COMPACT_ATOMS: atom_id res chain seq x y z
N MET A 1 -6.76 -0.12 -9.33
CA MET A 1 -6.96 1.28 -8.86
C MET A 1 -7.16 1.28 -7.35
N ARG A 2 -6.58 2.24 -6.64
CA ARG A 2 -6.82 2.46 -5.20
C ARG A 2 -7.58 3.77 -5.01
N LEU A 3 -8.65 3.74 -4.22
CA LEU A 3 -9.36 4.92 -3.73
C LEU A 3 -9.19 5.01 -2.21
N TYR A 4 -8.82 6.17 -1.69
CA TYR A 4 -8.58 6.39 -0.26
C TYR A 4 -9.85 6.45 0.58
N PHE A 5 -10.96 6.84 -0.04
CA PHE A 5 -12.28 6.90 0.55
C PHE A 5 -13.33 6.72 -0.56
N PRO A 6 -14.53 6.24 -0.23
CA PRO A 6 -15.60 6.08 -1.22
C PRO A 6 -16.08 7.43 -1.72
N ARG A 7 -16.22 7.53 -3.04
CA ARG A 7 -16.75 8.68 -3.75
C ARG A 7 -17.82 8.21 -4.73
N ASP A 8 -19.06 8.63 -4.50
CA ASP A 8 -20.22 8.17 -5.27
C ASP A 8 -20.05 8.45 -6.79
N ASP A 9 -19.45 9.59 -7.16
CA ASP A 9 -19.17 9.96 -8.55
C ASP A 9 -18.12 9.07 -9.21
N ILE A 10 -17.05 8.72 -8.49
CA ILE A 10 -16.00 7.83 -9.01
C ILE A 10 -16.51 6.39 -9.11
N LEU A 11 -17.24 5.91 -8.10
CA LEU A 11 -17.84 4.58 -8.12
C LEU A 11 -18.82 4.44 -9.28
N GLN A 12 -19.64 5.46 -9.54
CA GLN A 12 -20.54 5.47 -10.69
C GLN A 12 -19.77 5.42 -12.02
N ALA A 13 -18.63 6.13 -12.14
CA ALA A 13 -17.80 6.09 -13.34
C ALA A 13 -17.08 4.75 -13.56
N LEU A 14 -16.84 3.98 -12.50
CA LEU A 14 -16.17 2.67 -12.57
C LEU A 14 -17.10 1.54 -13.01
N LYS A 15 -18.42 1.73 -12.97
CA LYS A 15 -19.40 0.69 -13.35
C LYS A 15 -19.18 0.21 -14.77
N GLY A 16 -19.09 -1.11 -14.94
CA GLY A 16 -18.86 -1.77 -16.22
C GLY A 16 -17.39 -1.76 -16.69
N SER A 17 -16.48 -1.11 -15.95
CA SER A 17 -15.05 -1.18 -16.26
C SER A 17 -14.43 -2.51 -15.82
N THR A 18 -13.28 -2.85 -16.39
CA THR A 18 -12.49 -4.03 -15.98
C THR A 18 -11.50 -3.74 -14.86
N ILE A 19 -11.51 -2.53 -14.29
CA ILE A 19 -10.54 -2.06 -13.31
C ILE A 19 -10.84 -2.70 -11.95
N GLU A 20 -9.87 -3.43 -11.39
CA GLU A 20 -9.95 -3.91 -10.02
C GLU A 20 -9.74 -2.75 -9.02
N LEU A 21 -10.58 -2.70 -7.98
CA LEU A 21 -10.65 -1.61 -7.02
C LEU A 21 -10.25 -2.06 -5.62
N MET A 22 -9.24 -1.38 -5.07
CA MET A 22 -8.98 -1.30 -3.63
C MET A 22 -9.70 -0.06 -3.08
N LEU A 23 -10.63 -0.26 -2.14
CA LEU A 23 -11.42 0.82 -1.55
C LEU A 23 -11.03 1.03 -0.09
N GLY A 24 -10.63 2.26 0.24
CA GLY A 24 -10.22 2.66 1.58
C GLY A 24 -11.38 3.03 2.49
N ILE A 25 -11.24 2.68 3.77
CA ILE A 25 -11.95 3.29 4.88
C ILE A 25 -10.96 4.21 5.57
N PRO A 26 -11.20 5.53 5.57
CA PRO A 26 -10.24 6.49 6.10
C PRO A 26 -10.21 6.44 7.63
N SER A 27 -9.09 6.81 8.23
CA SER A 27 -8.79 6.55 9.64
C SER A 27 -9.79 7.21 10.60
N GLU A 28 -10.34 8.37 10.25
CA GLU A 28 -11.36 9.08 11.01
C GLU A 28 -12.70 8.33 11.11
N GLN A 29 -12.97 7.37 10.23
CA GLN A 29 -14.17 6.54 10.28
C GLN A 29 -13.99 5.28 11.13
N LEU A 30 -12.76 4.91 11.49
CA LEU A 30 -12.47 3.63 12.15
C LEU A 30 -13.26 3.47 13.44
N ARG A 31 -13.31 4.49 14.29
CA ARG A 31 -14.04 4.44 15.58
C ARG A 31 -15.53 4.14 15.42
N ASN A 32 -16.15 4.68 14.36
CA ASN A 32 -17.56 4.46 14.07
C ASN A 32 -17.79 3.04 13.53
N ILE A 33 -16.97 2.61 12.57
CA ILE A 33 -17.03 1.29 11.95
C ILE A 33 -16.69 0.16 12.94
N SER A 34 -15.80 0.43 13.90
CA SER A 34 -15.36 -0.50 14.95
C SER A 34 -16.35 -0.63 16.12
N SER A 35 -17.46 0.10 16.10
CA SER A 35 -18.39 0.11 17.23
C SER A 35 -19.08 -1.26 17.43
N ASN A 36 -19.62 -1.48 18.64
CA ASN A 36 -20.38 -2.70 18.94
C ASN A 36 -21.73 -2.75 18.20
N ASP A 37 -22.24 -1.61 17.75
CA ASP A 37 -23.38 -1.56 16.84
C ASP A 37 -22.87 -1.94 15.43
N PRO A 38 -23.38 -3.03 14.82
CA PRO A 38 -22.95 -3.42 13.48
C PRO A 38 -23.43 -2.45 12.39
N THR A 39 -24.45 -1.62 12.67
CA THR A 39 -25.15 -0.78 11.69
C THR A 39 -24.22 0.09 10.85
N PRO A 40 -23.21 0.81 11.41
CA PRO A 40 -22.29 1.62 10.61
C PRO A 40 -21.51 0.82 9.57
N SER A 41 -20.96 -0.34 9.97
CA SER A 41 -20.18 -1.20 9.07
C SER A 41 -21.04 -1.85 7.98
N PHE A 42 -22.23 -2.34 8.34
CA PHE A 42 -23.16 -2.94 7.39
C PHE A 42 -23.71 -1.91 6.40
N SER A 43 -24.04 -0.70 6.87
CA SER A 43 -24.50 0.39 6.02
C SER A 43 -23.41 0.84 5.05
N TRP A 44 -22.16 0.91 5.51
CA TRP A 44 -21.01 1.24 4.67
C TRP A 44 -20.82 0.21 3.55
N VAL A 45 -20.80 -1.09 3.90
CA VAL A 45 -20.66 -2.18 2.91
C VAL A 45 -21.85 -2.21 1.96
N TYR A 46 -23.07 -2.05 2.47
CA TYR A 46 -24.27 -2.02 1.64
C TYR A 46 -24.19 -0.91 0.60
N LYS A 47 -23.91 0.32 1.04
CA LYS A 47 -23.89 1.51 0.18
C LYS A 47 -22.76 1.46 -0.85
N TYR A 48 -21.53 1.20 -0.42
CA TYR A 48 -20.36 1.41 -1.27
C TYR A 48 -19.87 0.17 -2.01
N VAL A 49 -20.31 -1.03 -1.58
CA VAL A 49 -19.84 -2.30 -2.16
C VAL A 49 -21.02 -3.09 -2.71
N ASN A 50 -21.97 -3.49 -1.87
CA ASN A 50 -23.03 -4.42 -2.25
C ASN A 50 -23.95 -3.86 -3.34
N ALA A 51 -24.30 -2.56 -3.26
CA ALA A 51 -25.18 -1.91 -4.24
C ALA A 51 -24.62 -1.89 -5.68
N SER A 52 -23.30 -2.04 -5.86
CA SER A 52 -22.64 -2.08 -7.18
C SER A 52 -21.78 -3.34 -7.36
N ARG A 53 -22.06 -4.42 -6.61
CA ARG A 53 -21.24 -5.65 -6.56
C ARG A 53 -21.04 -6.34 -7.90
N ASN A 54 -21.99 -6.20 -8.82
CA ASN A 54 -21.94 -6.81 -10.15
C ASN A 54 -21.37 -5.86 -11.22
N ASP A 55 -21.26 -4.57 -10.90
CA ASP A 55 -20.84 -3.53 -11.84
C ASP A 55 -19.39 -3.09 -11.62
N ILE A 56 -18.87 -3.25 -10.40
CA ILE A 56 -17.52 -2.83 -10.00
C ILE A 56 -16.74 -4.05 -9.49
N ARG A 57 -15.50 -4.20 -9.96
CA ARG A 57 -14.60 -5.28 -9.54
C ARG A 57 -13.86 -4.91 -8.25
N PHE A 58 -14.52 -5.02 -7.11
CA PHE A 58 -13.86 -4.85 -5.82
C PHE A 58 -12.87 -6.00 -5.56
N ARG A 59 -11.67 -5.66 -5.13
CA ARG A 59 -10.59 -6.61 -4.82
C ARG A 59 -10.21 -6.59 -3.35
N TYR A 60 -10.03 -5.37 -2.81
CA TYR A 60 -9.60 -5.16 -1.43
C TYR A 60 -10.42 -4.07 -0.75
N ILE A 61 -10.67 -4.23 0.55
CA ILE A 61 -11.03 -3.12 1.44
C ILE A 61 -9.82 -2.81 2.34
N ALA A 62 -9.29 -1.59 2.23
CA ALA A 62 -8.19 -1.11 3.05
C ALA A 62 -8.75 -0.36 4.27
N VAL A 63 -8.81 -1.01 5.42
CA VAL A 63 -9.35 -0.46 6.66
C VAL A 63 -8.27 0.31 7.39
N GLY A 64 -8.29 1.63 7.25
CA GLY A 64 -7.22 2.52 7.71
C GLY A 64 -6.04 2.59 6.73
N ASN A 65 -5.33 3.73 6.78
CA ASN A 65 -4.12 3.97 6.01
C ASN A 65 -3.09 4.66 6.89
N GLU A 66 -1.95 4.01 7.11
CA GLU A 66 -0.83 4.54 7.91
C GLU A 66 -1.28 5.08 9.27
N VAL A 67 -2.16 4.34 9.95
CA VAL A 67 -2.83 4.81 11.16
C VAL A 67 -1.85 5.25 12.24
N THR A 68 -2.27 6.27 12.99
CA THR A 68 -1.53 6.79 14.13
C THR A 68 -1.71 5.90 15.36
N MET A 69 -0.92 6.17 16.42
CA MET A 69 -1.03 5.41 17.66
C MET A 69 -2.44 5.42 18.28
N ALA A 70 -3.16 6.53 18.12
CA ALA A 70 -4.50 6.72 18.68
C ALA A 70 -5.59 5.90 17.97
N GLU A 71 -5.31 5.35 16.80
CA GLU A 71 -6.30 4.69 15.95
C GLU A 71 -6.16 3.17 15.93
N TRP A 72 -5.01 2.63 16.37
CA TRP A 72 -4.70 1.19 16.31
C TRP A 72 -5.73 0.30 17.01
N GLU A 73 -6.30 0.77 18.13
CA GLU A 73 -7.34 0.01 18.85
C GLU A 73 -8.62 -0.20 18.02
N TYR A 74 -8.87 0.64 17.01
CA TYR A 74 -10.06 0.57 16.16
C TYR A 74 -9.86 -0.24 14.88
N VAL A 75 -8.61 -0.47 14.45
CA VAL A 75 -8.31 -1.13 13.16
C VAL A 75 -8.88 -2.54 13.09
N LEU A 76 -8.47 -3.43 14.00
CA LEU A 76 -8.89 -4.83 13.94
C LEU A 76 -10.40 -5.00 14.16
N PRO A 77 -11.05 -4.32 15.13
CA PRO A 77 -12.49 -4.43 15.27
C PRO A 77 -13.24 -3.89 14.04
N ALA A 78 -12.78 -2.81 13.40
CA ALA A 78 -13.33 -2.33 12.13
C ALA A 78 -13.16 -3.36 11.00
N MET A 79 -11.97 -3.99 10.87
CA MET A 79 -11.73 -5.06 9.91
C MET A 79 -12.68 -6.23 10.10
N LYS A 80 -12.88 -6.69 11.35
CA LYS A 80 -13.82 -7.75 11.70
C LYS A 80 -15.26 -7.39 11.33
N ASN A 81 -15.69 -6.16 11.62
CA ASN A 81 -17.04 -5.70 11.31
C ASN A 81 -17.30 -5.59 9.80
N ILE A 82 -16.34 -5.05 9.04
CA ILE A 82 -16.43 -5.02 7.57
C ILE A 82 -16.43 -6.42 6.97
N TYR A 83 -15.58 -7.32 7.46
CA TYR A 83 -15.58 -8.71 7.01
C TYR A 83 -16.92 -9.39 7.26
N ARG A 84 -17.53 -9.23 8.45
CA ARG A 84 -18.87 -9.77 8.76
C ARG A 84 -19.94 -9.22 7.82
N ALA A 85 -19.89 -7.92 7.50
CA ALA A 85 -20.83 -7.31 6.57
C ALA A 85 -20.64 -7.84 5.13
N LEU A 86 -19.40 -8.09 4.70
CA LEU A 86 -19.12 -8.76 3.42
C LEU A 86 -19.59 -10.21 3.41
N GLU A 87 -19.41 -10.93 4.53
CA GLU A 87 -19.87 -12.31 4.70
C GLU A 87 -21.39 -12.43 4.62
N ALA A 88 -22.11 -11.51 5.28
CA ALA A 88 -23.56 -11.42 5.19
C ALA A 88 -24.05 -11.11 3.76
N ALA A 89 -23.22 -10.47 2.92
CA ALA A 89 -23.50 -10.24 1.50
C ALA A 89 -23.00 -11.36 0.58
N GLY A 90 -22.30 -12.38 1.10
CA GLY A 90 -21.67 -13.44 0.30
C GLY A 90 -20.53 -12.95 -0.59
N LEU A 91 -19.74 -11.98 -0.11
CA LEU A 91 -18.65 -11.31 -0.84
C LEU A 91 -17.24 -11.55 -0.25
N GLN A 92 -17.14 -12.19 0.92
CA GLN A 92 -15.90 -12.39 1.67
C GLN A 92 -14.80 -13.15 0.90
N ASP A 93 -15.18 -14.04 -0.01
CA ASP A 93 -14.23 -14.81 -0.82
C ASP A 93 -13.68 -14.00 -1.99
N GLN A 94 -14.47 -13.03 -2.48
CA GLN A 94 -14.13 -12.18 -3.62
C GLN A 94 -13.36 -10.92 -3.20
N ILE A 95 -13.71 -10.35 -2.04
CA ILE A 95 -13.19 -9.08 -1.56
C ILE A 95 -12.43 -9.32 -0.25
N LYS A 96 -11.11 -9.11 -0.27
CA LYS A 96 -10.27 -9.32 0.91
C LYS A 96 -10.20 -8.05 1.77
N VAL A 97 -10.39 -8.20 3.08
CA VAL A 97 -10.27 -7.09 4.04
C VAL A 97 -8.85 -7.06 4.58
N SER A 98 -8.21 -5.91 4.52
CA SER A 98 -6.85 -5.68 5.01
C SER A 98 -6.70 -4.29 5.63
N THR A 99 -5.48 -3.93 6.05
CA THR A 99 -5.11 -2.59 6.50
C THR A 99 -3.78 -2.19 5.85
N ALA A 100 -3.57 -0.89 5.62
CA ALA A 100 -2.35 -0.38 4.99
C ALA A 100 -1.37 0.17 6.04
N VAL A 101 -0.20 -0.45 6.12
CA VAL A 101 0.93 -0.04 6.97
C VAL A 101 2.03 0.63 6.14
N PHE A 102 3.01 1.24 6.81
CA PHE A 102 4.16 1.87 6.15
C PHE A 102 5.45 1.69 6.95
N SER A 103 6.57 2.17 6.41
CA SER A 103 7.89 1.92 6.99
C SER A 103 8.06 2.50 8.40
N GLY A 104 7.26 3.50 8.78
CA GLY A 104 7.26 4.04 10.14
C GLY A 104 6.69 3.08 11.20
N HIS A 105 6.03 2.00 10.79
CA HIS A 105 5.50 0.96 11.67
C HIS A 105 6.50 -0.17 11.96
N ILE A 106 7.63 -0.23 11.26
CA ILE A 106 8.68 -1.22 11.49
C ILE A 106 10.00 -0.54 11.89
N SER A 107 10.86 -1.28 12.58
CA SER A 107 12.19 -0.84 13.02
C SER A 107 13.22 -1.95 12.81
N ALA A 108 14.50 -1.63 13.09
CA ALA A 108 15.64 -2.53 12.87
C ALA A 108 15.74 -3.04 11.42
N THR A 109 15.49 -2.15 10.46
CA THR A 109 15.34 -2.50 9.04
C THR A 109 16.66 -2.75 8.29
N TYR A 110 17.81 -2.53 8.92
CA TYR A 110 19.13 -2.84 8.36
C TYR A 110 19.88 -3.89 9.20
N PRO A 111 20.22 -5.07 8.64
CA PRO A 111 19.70 -5.63 7.39
C PRO A 111 18.20 -5.99 7.50
N PRO A 112 17.45 -6.14 6.37
CA PRO A 112 16.02 -6.43 6.37
C PRO A 112 15.58 -7.60 7.25
N ARG A 113 16.40 -8.65 7.38
CA ARG A 113 16.15 -9.80 8.26
C ARG A 113 15.93 -9.46 9.73
N ASN A 114 16.44 -8.30 10.18
CA ASN A 114 16.28 -7.83 11.54
C ASN A 114 14.96 -7.11 11.78
N SER A 115 14.24 -6.73 10.71
CA SER A 115 13.00 -5.95 10.78
C SER A 115 11.96 -6.55 11.72
N VAL A 116 11.36 -5.71 12.54
CA VAL A 116 10.27 -6.04 13.47
C VAL A 116 9.23 -4.94 13.46
N PHE A 117 7.97 -5.26 13.75
CA PHE A 117 7.00 -4.22 14.09
C PHE A 117 7.44 -3.48 15.35
N ASN A 118 7.21 -2.17 15.38
CA ASN A 118 7.54 -1.34 16.54
C ASN A 118 6.83 -1.87 17.80
N SER A 119 7.53 -1.81 18.94
CA SER A 119 7.07 -2.43 20.19
C SER A 119 5.67 -1.98 20.62
N GLN A 120 5.32 -0.71 20.39
CA GLN A 120 4.01 -0.13 20.74
C GLN A 120 2.86 -0.68 19.90
N ILE A 121 3.11 -0.99 18.62
CA ILE A 121 2.07 -1.48 17.69
C ILE A 121 2.04 -3.00 17.59
N ARG A 122 3.14 -3.66 17.99
CA ARG A 122 3.33 -5.11 17.86
C ARG A 122 2.17 -5.95 18.41
N PRO A 123 1.56 -5.63 19.58
CA PRO A 123 0.38 -6.37 20.04
C PRO A 123 -0.79 -6.32 19.05
N PHE A 124 -1.10 -5.14 18.50
CA PHE A 124 -2.15 -4.98 17.49
C PHE A 124 -1.81 -5.74 16.20
N MET A 125 -0.56 -5.63 15.74
CA MET A 125 -0.13 -6.31 14.52
C MET A 125 -0.18 -7.82 14.66
N ARG A 126 0.11 -8.40 15.82
CA ARG A 126 -0.03 -9.84 16.05
C ARG A 126 -1.46 -10.31 15.86
N GLU A 127 -2.43 -9.59 16.41
CA GLU A 127 -3.85 -9.93 16.24
C GLU A 127 -4.34 -9.71 14.80
N ILE A 128 -3.87 -8.65 14.14
CA ILE A 128 -4.16 -8.39 12.73
C ILE A 128 -3.58 -9.50 11.84
N VAL A 129 -2.34 -9.92 12.07
CA VAL A 129 -1.71 -11.02 11.34
C VAL A 129 -2.50 -12.31 11.51
N ALA A 130 -2.94 -12.64 12.72
CA ALA A 130 -3.79 -13.81 12.96
C ALA A 130 -5.11 -13.73 12.17
N PHE A 131 -5.75 -12.56 12.16
CA PHE A 131 -6.98 -12.34 11.37
C PHE A 131 -6.73 -12.47 9.86
N LEU A 132 -5.66 -11.87 9.33
CA LEU A 132 -5.31 -11.97 7.91
C LEU A 132 -5.03 -13.41 7.48
N LEU A 133 -4.35 -14.19 8.33
CA LEU A 133 -4.11 -15.62 8.10
C LEU A 133 -5.42 -16.41 8.06
N GLU A 134 -6.29 -16.20 9.05
CA GLU A 134 -7.61 -16.85 9.13
C GLU A 134 -8.46 -16.56 7.89
N LYS A 135 -8.41 -15.31 7.39
CA LYS A 135 -9.23 -14.85 6.25
C LYS A 135 -8.53 -14.95 4.90
N GLN A 136 -7.31 -15.50 4.87
CA GLN A 136 -6.49 -15.64 3.66
C GLN A 136 -6.40 -14.30 2.89
N ALA A 137 -6.17 -13.22 3.63
CA ALA A 137 -6.08 -11.87 3.11
C ALA A 137 -4.62 -11.37 3.17
N PRO A 138 -4.15 -10.57 2.20
CA PRO A 138 -2.79 -10.02 2.24
C PRO A 138 -2.67 -8.90 3.28
N LEU A 139 -1.45 -8.52 3.65
CA LEU A 139 -1.18 -7.21 4.25
C LEU A 139 -0.98 -6.18 3.13
N LEU A 140 -1.46 -4.96 3.32
CA LEU A 140 -1.16 -3.84 2.42
C LEU A 140 0.00 -3.03 2.99
N ALA A 141 0.99 -2.68 2.17
CA ALA A 141 2.15 -1.88 2.59
C ALA A 141 2.45 -0.75 1.62
N ASN A 142 2.57 0.47 2.15
CA ASN A 142 3.09 1.62 1.43
C ASN A 142 4.63 1.59 1.51
N VAL A 143 5.30 1.47 0.37
CA VAL A 143 6.75 1.23 0.26
C VAL A 143 7.39 2.34 -0.55
N TYR A 144 8.11 3.24 0.11
CA TYR A 144 8.72 4.41 -0.52
C TYR A 144 10.24 4.49 -0.32
N PRO A 145 11.04 3.93 -1.24
CA PRO A 145 12.47 4.17 -1.32
C PRO A 145 12.83 5.67 -1.35
N PHE A 146 11.96 6.50 -1.93
CA PHE A 146 12.10 7.96 -1.97
C PHE A 146 12.35 8.57 -0.59
N PHE A 147 11.52 8.28 0.42
CA PHE A 147 11.66 8.90 1.74
C PHE A 147 12.93 8.42 2.48
N ALA A 148 13.28 7.14 2.33
CA ALA A 148 14.54 6.61 2.85
C ALA A 148 15.73 7.31 2.20
N TYR A 149 15.72 7.50 0.88
CA TYR A 149 16.76 8.24 0.16
C TYR A 149 16.82 9.70 0.61
N LEU A 150 15.69 10.41 0.66
CA LEU A 150 15.59 11.81 1.07
C LEU A 150 16.26 12.04 2.43
N SER A 151 16.03 11.12 3.38
CA SER A 151 16.56 11.20 4.75
C SER A 151 18.03 10.80 4.89
N ASN A 152 18.60 10.02 3.96
CA ASN A 152 19.96 9.47 4.12
C ASN A 152 20.72 9.28 2.79
N GLN A 153 20.78 10.33 1.96
CA GLN A 153 21.48 10.30 0.66
C GLN A 153 22.99 9.97 0.79
N ALA A 154 23.60 10.27 1.94
CA ALA A 154 25.02 10.02 2.17
C ALA A 154 25.37 8.53 2.29
N GLN A 155 24.43 7.69 2.75
CA GLN A 155 24.65 6.26 2.95
C GLN A 155 23.88 5.38 1.97
N ILE A 156 22.84 5.92 1.31
CA ILE A 156 22.02 5.20 0.34
C ILE A 156 22.45 5.66 -1.07
N PRO A 157 23.12 4.83 -1.87
CA PRO A 157 23.52 5.20 -3.22
C PRO A 157 22.32 5.42 -4.15
N SER A 158 22.45 6.33 -5.11
CA SER A 158 21.38 6.65 -6.06
C SER A 158 20.99 5.43 -6.91
N GLU A 159 21.96 4.59 -7.23
CA GLU A 159 21.80 3.42 -8.08
C GLU A 159 20.91 2.38 -7.40
N TYR A 160 20.95 2.33 -6.07
CA TYR A 160 20.20 1.40 -5.24
C TYR A 160 18.71 1.75 -5.17
N VAL A 161 18.37 3.04 -5.20
CA VAL A 161 16.97 3.51 -5.13
C VAL A 161 16.32 3.55 -6.51
N PHE A 162 17.12 3.63 -7.57
CA PHE A 162 16.65 3.64 -8.96
C PHE A 162 16.79 2.30 -9.67
N PHE A 163 17.03 1.18 -8.97
CA PHE A 163 17.15 -0.16 -9.55
C PHE A 163 18.28 -0.29 -10.61
N THR A 164 19.31 0.54 -10.51
CA THR A 164 20.44 0.57 -11.47
C THR A 164 21.75 0.08 -10.87
N SER A 165 21.75 -0.43 -9.63
CA SER A 165 22.94 -1.03 -9.03
C SER A 165 23.43 -2.22 -9.87
N PRO A 166 24.73 -2.27 -10.24
CA PRO A 166 25.26 -3.34 -11.09
C PRO A 166 25.39 -4.67 -10.33
N THR A 167 25.45 -4.63 -9.00
CA THR A 167 25.70 -5.79 -8.15
C THR A 167 24.74 -5.82 -6.96
N VAL A 168 24.55 -7.02 -6.41
CA VAL A 168 23.90 -7.22 -5.12
C VAL A 168 24.84 -6.72 -4.01
N ASN A 169 24.30 -5.97 -3.04
CA ASN A 169 25.09 -5.48 -1.90
C ASN A 169 25.39 -6.60 -0.87
N GLU A 170 26.19 -6.28 0.14
CA GLU A 170 26.61 -7.22 1.20
C GLU A 170 25.46 -7.84 2.01
N ILE A 171 24.27 -7.23 2.00
CA ILE A 171 23.08 -7.73 2.69
C ILE A 171 22.12 -8.51 1.78
N GLY A 172 22.49 -8.73 0.51
CA GLY A 172 21.74 -9.57 -0.43
C GLY A 172 20.70 -8.87 -1.29
N TYR A 173 20.73 -7.53 -1.39
CA TYR A 173 19.74 -6.75 -2.14
C TYR A 173 20.39 -5.90 -3.24
N GLN A 174 19.78 -5.88 -4.42
CA GLN A 174 20.23 -5.04 -5.56
C GLN A 174 19.52 -3.69 -5.61
N ASN A 175 18.34 -3.57 -5.01
CA ASN A 175 17.58 -2.34 -4.94
C ASN A 175 16.93 -2.16 -3.56
N LEU A 176 16.66 -0.91 -3.19
CA LEU A 176 16.10 -0.57 -1.88
C LEU A 176 14.63 -1.01 -1.73
N PHE A 177 13.87 -1.05 -2.83
CA PHE A 177 12.47 -1.48 -2.83
C PHE A 177 12.32 -2.91 -2.30
N ASP A 178 13.11 -3.85 -2.82
CA ASP A 178 13.14 -5.25 -2.36
C ASP A 178 13.55 -5.35 -0.90
N ALA A 179 14.55 -4.57 -0.47
CA ALA A 179 15.02 -4.58 0.91
C ALA A 179 13.94 -4.07 1.88
N MET A 180 13.22 -3.01 1.51
CA MET A 180 12.12 -2.48 2.31
C MET A 180 10.93 -3.45 2.35
N LEU A 181 10.55 -4.02 1.21
CA LEU A 181 9.46 -4.99 1.13
C LEU A 181 9.77 -6.26 1.95
N ASP A 182 10.99 -6.78 1.85
CA ASP A 182 11.41 -7.92 2.65
C ASP A 182 11.50 -7.59 4.13
N GLY A 183 11.77 -6.34 4.49
CA GLY A 183 11.66 -5.86 5.87
C GLY A 183 10.27 -6.11 6.46
N PHE A 184 9.20 -5.82 5.71
CA PHE A 184 7.85 -6.17 6.14
C PHE A 184 7.63 -7.67 6.20
N TYR A 185 8.08 -8.45 5.22
CA TYR A 185 7.94 -9.90 5.26
C TYR A 185 8.67 -10.54 6.46
N TYR A 186 9.84 -10.04 6.84
CA TYR A 186 10.55 -10.48 8.04
C TYR A 186 9.83 -10.08 9.33
N ALA A 187 9.25 -8.88 9.38
CA ALA A 187 8.43 -8.46 10.52
C ALA A 187 7.17 -9.33 10.67
N LEU A 188 6.50 -9.65 9.55
CA LEU A 188 5.36 -10.58 9.49
C LEU A 188 5.72 -11.98 10.00
N GLU A 189 6.82 -12.54 9.50
CA GLU A 189 7.29 -13.87 9.91
C GLU A 189 7.47 -13.99 11.42
N LYS A 190 8.02 -12.94 12.07
CA LYS A 190 8.24 -12.90 13.52
C LYS A 190 6.95 -12.81 14.35
N GLU A 191 5.84 -12.45 13.73
CA GLU A 191 4.49 -12.50 14.33
C GLU A 191 3.65 -13.68 13.82
N GLY A 192 4.28 -14.68 13.17
CA GLY A 192 3.62 -15.89 12.68
C GLY A 192 2.98 -15.77 11.29
N GLY A 193 3.12 -14.64 10.62
CA GLY A 193 2.57 -14.35 9.28
C GLY A 193 3.43 -14.83 8.11
N SER A 194 4.18 -15.92 8.25
CA SER A 194 5.15 -16.37 7.25
C SER A 194 4.54 -16.79 5.90
N SER A 195 3.25 -17.09 5.85
CA SER A 195 2.50 -17.41 4.62
C SER A 195 1.71 -16.22 4.05
N LEU A 196 1.67 -15.07 4.75
CA LEU A 196 0.99 -13.89 4.25
C LEU A 196 1.74 -13.31 3.05
N GLU A 197 0.96 -12.90 2.05
CA GLU A 197 1.41 -12.07 0.94
C GLU A 197 1.32 -10.59 1.33
N ILE A 198 2.15 -9.76 0.70
CA ILE A 198 2.07 -8.31 0.78
C ILE A 198 1.69 -7.76 -0.59
N VAL A 199 0.70 -6.88 -0.61
CA VAL A 199 0.40 -6.00 -1.74
C VAL A 199 1.04 -4.65 -1.46
N VAL A 200 1.87 -4.17 -2.38
CA VAL A 200 2.44 -2.82 -2.28
C VAL A 200 1.34 -1.82 -2.67
N SER A 201 0.68 -1.27 -1.67
CA SER A 201 -0.51 -0.45 -1.84
C SER A 201 -0.22 0.99 -2.25
N GLU A 202 1.04 1.42 -2.12
CA GLU A 202 1.57 2.67 -2.64
C GLU A 202 3.09 2.58 -2.83
N THR A 203 3.57 3.22 -3.88
CA THR A 203 4.98 3.54 -4.06
C THR A 203 5.14 4.61 -5.15
N GLY A 204 6.10 5.52 -5.01
CA GLY A 204 6.26 6.59 -5.98
C GLY A 204 7.47 7.48 -5.74
N TRP A 205 7.67 8.42 -6.66
CA TRP A 205 8.76 9.40 -6.62
C TRP A 205 8.26 10.73 -7.20
N PRO A 206 8.28 11.84 -6.45
CA PRO A 206 7.78 13.12 -6.92
C PRO A 206 8.74 13.77 -7.93
N ASN A 207 8.22 14.56 -8.88
CA ASN A 207 9.07 15.20 -9.90
C ASN A 207 9.47 16.65 -9.61
N ALA A 208 9.02 17.23 -8.50
CA ALA A 208 9.35 18.59 -8.09
C ALA A 208 9.17 18.75 -6.57
N GLY A 209 9.64 19.87 -6.02
CA GLY A 209 9.44 20.27 -4.62
C GLY A 209 10.65 20.14 -3.70
N ASP A 210 11.70 19.44 -4.13
CA ASP A 210 13.02 19.39 -3.47
C ASP A 210 14.13 18.97 -4.47
N SER A 211 15.37 18.84 -4.00
CA SER A 211 16.54 18.61 -4.85
C SER A 211 16.62 17.23 -5.50
N ILE A 212 15.94 16.22 -4.94
CA ILE A 212 15.94 14.85 -5.48
C ILE A 212 14.65 14.51 -6.24
N SER A 213 13.66 15.39 -6.15
CA SER A 213 12.39 15.32 -6.84
C SER A 213 12.50 15.98 -8.20
N THR A 214 12.95 15.23 -9.21
CA THR A 214 13.09 15.70 -10.59
C THR A 214 12.28 14.82 -11.53
N THR A 215 11.90 15.35 -12.70
CA THR A 215 11.19 14.58 -13.72
C THR A 215 12.01 13.38 -14.21
N GLU A 216 13.34 13.54 -14.31
CA GLU A 216 14.26 12.46 -14.65
C GLU A 216 14.26 11.35 -13.59
N ASN A 217 14.42 11.70 -12.31
CA ASN A 217 14.44 10.73 -11.22
C ASN A 217 13.11 9.99 -11.09
N ALA A 218 11.99 10.72 -11.20
CA ALA A 218 10.67 10.12 -11.15
C ALA A 218 10.43 9.15 -12.33
N GLN A 219 10.75 9.56 -13.57
CA GLN A 219 10.65 8.67 -14.72
C GLN A 219 11.53 7.43 -14.56
N LYS A 220 12.78 7.59 -14.08
CA LYS A 220 13.70 6.49 -13.84
C LYS A 220 13.15 5.51 -12.79
N TYR A 221 12.62 6.03 -11.69
CA TYR A 221 11.99 5.22 -10.63
C TYR A 221 10.80 4.42 -11.17
N TYR A 222 9.80 5.09 -11.77
CA TYR A 222 8.61 4.41 -12.26
C TYR A 222 8.92 3.40 -13.37
N SER A 223 9.76 3.75 -14.35
CA SER A 223 10.11 2.84 -15.46
C SER A 223 10.76 1.57 -14.95
N ASN A 224 11.74 1.71 -14.04
CA ASN A 224 12.49 0.56 -13.55
C ASN A 224 11.70 -0.26 -12.54
N LEU A 225 10.85 0.37 -11.72
CA LEU A 225 9.91 -0.33 -10.85
C LEU A 225 8.94 -1.19 -11.67
N ILE A 226 8.33 -0.62 -12.72
CA ILE A 226 7.41 -1.38 -13.59
C ILE A 226 8.14 -2.55 -14.24
N GLN A 227 9.34 -2.33 -14.77
CA GLN A 227 10.15 -3.41 -15.33
C GLN A 227 10.47 -4.50 -14.30
N HIS A 228 10.84 -4.09 -13.08
CA HIS A 228 11.14 -5.01 -11.99
C HIS A 228 9.91 -5.87 -11.63
N VAL A 229 8.75 -5.24 -11.41
CA VAL A 229 7.51 -5.95 -11.07
C VAL A 229 7.05 -6.88 -12.20
N ASN A 230 7.07 -6.40 -13.45
CA ASN A 230 6.69 -7.19 -14.63
C ASN A 230 7.66 -8.35 -14.92
N SER A 231 8.89 -8.31 -14.40
CA SER A 231 9.83 -9.43 -14.54
C SER A 231 9.41 -10.66 -13.75
N GLY A 232 8.50 -10.52 -12.77
CA GLY A 232 8.03 -11.63 -11.93
C GLY A 232 9.10 -12.24 -11.01
N LYS A 233 10.27 -11.60 -10.91
CA LYS A 233 11.39 -12.10 -10.08
C LYS A 233 11.06 -12.13 -8.59
N GLY A 234 10.16 -11.25 -8.14
CA GLY A 234 9.88 -11.03 -6.73
C GLY A 234 11.09 -10.46 -6.00
N THR A 235 11.16 -10.73 -4.70
CA THR A 235 12.25 -10.26 -3.83
C THR A 235 13.18 -11.43 -3.42
N PRO A 236 14.37 -11.16 -2.85
CA PRO A 236 15.21 -12.21 -2.28
C PRO A 236 14.49 -13.16 -1.29
N LYS A 237 13.59 -12.65 -0.43
CA LYS A 237 12.81 -13.48 0.50
C LYS A 237 11.61 -14.15 -0.14
N ARG A 238 11.03 -13.57 -1.20
CA ARG A 238 9.88 -14.11 -1.94
C ARG A 238 10.21 -14.25 -3.44
N PRO A 239 11.14 -15.14 -3.80
CA PRO A 239 11.56 -15.28 -5.19
C PRO A 239 10.45 -15.90 -6.05
N GLY A 240 10.38 -15.48 -7.32
CA GLY A 240 9.48 -16.03 -8.33
C GLY A 240 8.01 -15.68 -8.16
N LYS A 241 7.69 -14.67 -7.33
CA LYS A 241 6.32 -14.15 -7.16
C LYS A 241 6.24 -12.71 -7.66
N THR A 242 5.29 -12.45 -8.55
CA THR A 242 4.96 -11.07 -8.95
C THR A 242 4.43 -10.29 -7.75
N ILE A 243 4.93 -9.07 -7.58
CA ILE A 243 4.54 -8.17 -6.49
C ILE A 243 3.40 -7.29 -6.99
N GLU A 244 2.18 -7.53 -6.51
CA GLU A 244 1.06 -6.62 -6.82
C GLU A 244 1.38 -5.22 -6.28
N THR A 245 1.43 -4.23 -7.17
CA THR A 245 1.98 -2.90 -6.87
C THR A 245 1.09 -1.79 -7.42
N TYR A 246 0.76 -0.82 -6.55
CA TYR A 246 -0.01 0.36 -6.89
C TYR A 246 0.91 1.59 -6.92
N LEU A 247 1.02 2.21 -8.09
CA LEU A 247 1.81 3.44 -8.26
C LEU A 247 1.07 4.63 -7.64
N PHE A 248 1.78 5.36 -6.79
CA PHE A 248 1.34 6.62 -6.23
C PHE A 248 1.95 7.78 -7.04
N ALA A 249 1.17 8.66 -7.68
CA ALA A 249 -0.29 8.64 -7.84
C ALA A 249 -0.69 8.97 -9.29
N MET A 250 -1.98 8.90 -9.61
CA MET A 250 -2.43 9.18 -10.98
C MET A 250 -2.18 10.64 -11.38
N PHE A 251 -2.49 11.60 -10.50
CA PHE A 251 -2.39 13.04 -10.78
C PHE A 251 -1.62 13.77 -9.69
N ASP A 252 -1.06 14.92 -10.04
CA ASP A 252 -0.57 15.90 -9.07
C ASP A 252 -1.74 16.44 -8.24
N GLU A 253 -1.56 16.49 -6.92
CA GLU A 253 -2.59 16.85 -5.95
C GLU A 253 -2.24 18.20 -5.29
N ASN A 254 -2.64 19.31 -5.91
CA ASN A 254 -2.23 20.66 -5.51
C ASN A 254 -2.69 21.12 -4.10
N GLN A 255 -3.61 20.39 -3.47
CA GLN A 255 -4.09 20.63 -2.10
C GLN A 255 -3.38 19.77 -1.05
N LYS A 256 -2.38 18.96 -1.43
CA LYS A 256 -1.67 18.09 -0.49
C LYS A 256 -0.65 18.86 0.37
N GLY A 257 -0.74 18.60 1.68
CA GLY A 257 0.34 18.69 2.67
C GLY A 257 1.02 20.06 2.82
N GLU A 258 1.97 20.10 3.74
CA GLU A 258 2.81 21.29 3.96
C GLU A 258 4.08 21.27 3.08
N TYR A 259 4.56 20.07 2.73
CA TYR A 259 5.75 19.92 1.90
C TYR A 259 5.40 19.99 0.42
N GLU A 260 6.09 20.87 -0.31
CA GLU A 260 5.79 21.11 -1.73
C GLU A 260 5.84 19.83 -2.58
N ARG A 261 6.79 18.93 -2.32
CA ARG A 261 6.92 17.64 -3.02
C ARG A 261 5.66 16.78 -3.01
N GLU A 262 4.82 16.88 -1.97
CA GLU A 262 3.61 16.06 -1.83
C GLU A 262 2.57 16.37 -2.92
N LYS A 263 2.70 17.53 -3.58
CA LYS A 263 1.84 17.95 -4.69
C LYS A 263 2.27 17.37 -6.04
N HIS A 264 3.43 16.71 -6.12
CA HIS A 264 4.13 16.41 -7.37
C HIS A 264 4.37 14.92 -7.65
N PHE A 265 3.62 14.01 -7.02
CA PHE A 265 3.70 12.55 -7.21
C PHE A 265 2.94 12.01 -8.43
N GLY A 266 2.23 12.86 -9.17
CA GLY A 266 1.38 12.42 -10.27
C GLY A 266 2.16 11.81 -11.43
N LEU A 267 1.63 10.74 -12.02
CA LEU A 267 2.02 10.21 -13.34
C LEU A 267 1.54 11.10 -14.48
N PHE A 268 0.46 11.85 -14.25
CA PHE A 268 -0.14 12.78 -15.18
C PHE A 268 -0.31 14.16 -14.52
N PHE A 269 -0.23 15.21 -15.33
CA PHE A 269 -0.70 16.52 -14.91
C PHE A 269 -2.24 16.53 -14.76
N PRO A 270 -2.83 17.49 -14.02
CA PRO A 270 -4.29 17.61 -13.90
C PRO A 270 -5.02 17.78 -15.24
N ASN A 271 -4.32 18.29 -16.27
CA ASN A 271 -4.83 18.39 -17.65
C ASN A 271 -4.75 17.06 -18.44
N LYS A 272 -4.40 15.95 -17.77
CA LYS A 272 -4.29 14.58 -18.29
C LYS A 272 -3.12 14.32 -19.22
N LEU A 273 -2.23 15.29 -19.44
CA LEU A 273 -0.99 15.05 -20.17
C LEU A 273 -0.05 14.17 -19.32
N PRO A 274 0.57 13.13 -19.91
CA PRO A 274 1.53 12.31 -19.20
C PRO A 274 2.76 13.14 -18.81
N LYS A 275 3.29 12.90 -17.60
CA LYS A 275 4.53 13.51 -17.14
C LYS A 275 5.78 12.72 -17.55
N TYR A 276 5.60 11.44 -17.82
CA TYR A 276 6.68 10.50 -18.08
C TYR A 276 6.32 9.61 -19.26
N ASP A 277 7.33 9.22 -20.04
CA ASP A 277 7.18 8.18 -21.05
C ASP A 277 7.34 6.80 -20.39
N ILE A 278 6.25 6.32 -19.78
CA ILE A 278 6.18 5.03 -19.09
C ILE A 278 5.12 4.11 -19.72
N LYS A 279 5.44 2.82 -19.80
CA LYS A 279 4.50 1.78 -20.23
C LYS A 279 4.03 1.00 -19.02
N LEU A 280 2.75 1.14 -18.67
CA LEU A 280 2.14 0.48 -17.50
C LEU A 280 1.89 -1.02 -17.71
N SER A 281 1.87 -1.47 -18.97
CA SER A 281 1.67 -2.86 -19.39
C SER A 281 2.42 -3.14 -20.69
#